data_AF-A0A6G2VKF9-F1
#
_entry.id   AF-A0A6G2VKF9-F1
#
_cell.length_a   1.000
_cell.length_b   1.000
_cell.length_c   1.000
_cell.angle_alpha   90.00
_cell.angle_beta   90.00
_cell.angle_gamma   90.00
#
_symmetry.space_group_name_H-M   'P 1'
#
loop_
_entity.id
_entity.type
_entity.pdbx_description
1 polymer ?
#
loop_
_entity_poly.entity_id
_entity_poly.type
_entity_poly.pdbx_seq_one_letter_code
_entity_poly.pdbx_strand_id
1 'polypeptide(L)'
;MAVAMTGGALALGAERVPASQPVAVGAADPGVPGGADLDASITALQAHLRSQPKDSGGWATLGLAYVEQARTKGDPARYPQADRALRRSLSLAPDNDQALAGRA
;
A
#
# COMPACT_ATOMS: atom_id res chain seq x y z
N MET A 1 30.70 -21.34 29.39
CA MET A 1 30.50 -20.14 28.56
C MET A 1 29.68 -19.16 29.36
N ALA A 2 30.36 -18.21 30.03
CA ALA A 2 29.73 -17.17 30.84
C ALA A 2 30.08 -15.83 30.18
N VAL A 3 29.06 -15.04 29.84
CA VAL A 3 29.23 -13.65 29.42
C VAL A 3 28.45 -12.80 30.41
N ALA A 4 29.21 -12.14 31.29
CA ALA A 4 28.78 -10.94 31.96
C ALA A 4 28.71 -9.80 30.94
N MET A 5 27.70 -8.94 31.00
CA MET A 5 27.87 -7.51 30.73
C MET A 5 26.90 -6.67 31.56
N THR A 6 27.51 -5.65 32.14
CA THR A 6 27.03 -4.75 33.17
C THR A 6 26.73 -3.39 32.54
N GLY A 7 25.67 -2.72 33.01
CA GLY A 7 25.67 -1.26 33.16
C GLY A 7 24.90 -0.45 32.12
N GLY A 8 24.07 0.48 32.61
CA GLY A 8 23.51 1.55 31.78
C GLY A 8 22.32 2.31 32.36
N ALA A 9 22.55 3.01 33.48
CA ALA A 9 21.84 4.17 34.05
C ALA A 9 20.38 4.53 33.65
N LEU A 10 19.57 4.69 34.70
CA LEU A 10 18.28 5.38 34.75
C LEU A 10 18.44 6.87 34.45
N ALA A 11 17.72 7.38 33.46
CA ALA A 11 17.40 8.80 33.32
C ALA A 11 15.91 8.98 33.66
N LEU A 12 15.63 9.51 34.84
CA LEU A 12 14.32 10.03 35.23
C LEU A 12 14.18 11.42 34.60
N GLY A 13 13.31 11.52 33.59
CA GLY A 13 12.80 12.78 33.09
C GLY A 13 11.30 12.60 32.85
N ALA A 14 10.49 13.32 33.64
CA ALA A 14 9.09 13.62 33.30
C ALA A 14 9.05 14.14 31.85
N GLU A 15 8.04 13.86 31.03
CA GLU A 15 6.68 14.37 31.12
C GLU A 15 5.69 13.48 30.35
N ARG A 16 4.41 13.52 30.76
CA ARG A 16 3.28 12.75 30.20
C ARG A 16 3.14 12.91 28.68
N VAL A 17 3.15 11.78 27.99
CA VAL A 17 2.26 11.53 26.83
C VAL A 17 1.74 10.10 26.99
N PRO A 18 0.42 9.83 27.00
CA PRO A 18 -0.07 8.48 26.79
C PRO A 18 0.20 8.12 25.32
N ALA A 19 1.43 7.69 25.03
CA ALA A 19 1.74 7.08 23.76
C ALA A 19 0.96 5.77 23.70
N SER A 20 0.01 5.76 22.77
CA SER A 20 -0.84 4.63 22.39
C SER A 20 -0.09 3.32 22.49
N GLN A 21 -0.73 2.35 23.15
CA GLN A 21 -0.28 0.97 23.26
C GLN A 21 0.23 0.47 21.90
N PRO A 22 1.36 -0.26 21.83
CA PRO A 22 1.72 -0.95 20.62
C PRO A 22 0.63 -2.00 20.40
N VAL A 23 -0.25 -1.76 19.42
CA VAL A 23 -1.06 -2.83 18.87
C VAL A 23 -0.07 -3.90 18.43
N ALA A 24 -0.17 -5.08 19.05
CA ALA A 24 0.56 -6.24 18.61
C ALA A 24 0.22 -6.41 17.12
N VAL A 25 1.17 -6.03 16.26
CA VAL A 25 1.08 -6.31 14.84
C VAL A 25 1.31 -7.81 14.76
N GLY A 26 0.21 -8.55 14.84
CA GLY A 26 0.19 -9.96 14.49
C GLY A 26 0.89 -10.08 13.15
N ALA A 27 1.86 -10.99 13.08
CA ALA A 27 2.70 -11.23 11.93
C ALA A 27 1.83 -11.24 10.66
N ALA A 28 1.80 -10.10 9.97
CA ALA A 28 1.21 -10.01 8.65
C ALA A 28 2.20 -10.74 7.76
N ASP A 29 1.73 -11.82 7.12
CA ASP A 29 2.46 -12.48 6.06
C ASP A 29 3.05 -11.42 5.12
N PRO A 30 4.37 -11.42 4.87
CA PRO A 30 5.05 -10.34 4.14
C PRO A 30 4.72 -10.30 2.63
N GLY A 31 3.61 -10.91 2.19
CA GLY A 31 3.30 -11.12 0.78
C GLY A 31 1.98 -10.51 0.28
N VAL A 32 1.02 -10.20 1.14
CA VAL A 32 -0.28 -9.67 0.70
C VAL A 32 -0.73 -8.60 1.69
N PRO A 33 -0.81 -7.31 1.26
CA PRO A 33 -1.45 -6.29 2.08
C PRO A 33 -2.85 -6.77 2.42
N GLY A 34 -3.22 -6.80 3.71
CA GLY A 34 -4.60 -7.08 4.08
C GLY A 34 -5.55 -6.08 3.42
N GLY A 35 -6.85 -6.37 3.37
CA GLY A 35 -7.82 -5.48 2.72
C GLY A 35 -7.78 -4.02 3.22
N ALA A 36 -7.41 -3.79 4.49
CA ALA A 36 -7.20 -2.46 5.06
C ALA A 36 -5.93 -1.77 4.52
N ASP A 37 -4.84 -2.51 4.38
CA ASP A 37 -3.58 -1.99 3.79
C ASP A 37 -3.74 -1.68 2.30
N LEU A 38 -4.59 -2.46 1.60
CA LEU A 38 -4.94 -2.22 0.21
C LEU A 38 -5.72 -0.91 0.03
N ASP A 39 -6.71 -0.63 0.89
CA ASP A 39 -7.47 0.63 0.85
C ASP A 39 -6.58 1.85 1.10
N ALA A 40 -5.66 1.75 2.07
CA ALA A 40 -4.69 2.79 2.36
C ALA A 40 -3.75 3.03 1.16
N SER A 41 -3.28 1.96 0.52
CA SER A 41 -2.44 2.02 -0.68
C SER A 41 -3.15 2.67 -1.86
N ILE A 42 -4.43 2.31 -2.09
CA ILE A 42 -5.25 2.95 -3.13
C ILE A 42 -5.40 4.45 -2.86
N THR A 43 -5.65 4.83 -1.62
CA THR A 43 -5.79 6.24 -1.22
C THR A 43 -4.49 7.02 -1.47
N ALA A 44 -3.35 6.44 -1.11
CA ALA A 44 -2.04 7.03 -1.36
C ALA A 44 -1.75 7.16 -2.86
N LEU A 45 -2.01 6.11 -3.65
CA LEU A 45 -1.84 6.13 -5.11
C LEU A 45 -2.71 7.20 -5.77
N GLN A 46 -3.98 7.32 -5.36
CA GLN A 46 -4.86 8.37 -5.88
C GLN A 46 -4.32 9.77 -5.56
N ALA A 47 -3.81 9.99 -4.34
CA ALA A 47 -3.24 11.28 -3.96
C ALA A 47 -1.99 11.61 -4.78
N HIS A 48 -1.10 10.63 -4.94
CA HIS A 48 0.10 10.73 -5.79
C HIS A 48 -0.25 11.04 -7.24
N LEU A 49 -1.25 10.38 -7.83
CA LEU A 49 -1.64 10.61 -9.21
C LEU A 49 -2.33 11.97 -9.45
N ARG A 50 -2.85 12.61 -8.40
CA ARG A 50 -3.31 14.00 -8.49
C ARG A 50 -2.13 14.97 -8.64
N SER A 51 -1.00 14.72 -7.97
CA SER A 51 0.21 15.54 -8.12
C SER A 51 1.06 15.11 -9.33
N GLN A 52 0.98 13.84 -9.74
CA GLN A 52 1.76 13.26 -10.84
C GLN A 52 0.85 12.60 -11.89
N PRO A 53 0.03 13.38 -12.62
CA PRO A 53 -0.98 12.83 -13.54
C PRO A 53 -0.42 12.14 -14.78
N LYS A 54 0.90 12.23 -15.01
CA LYS A 54 1.64 11.60 -16.12
C LYS A 54 2.39 10.33 -15.71
N ASP A 55 2.27 9.89 -14.46
CA ASP A 55 2.89 8.65 -13.99
C ASP A 55 2.12 7.42 -14.52
N SER A 56 2.59 6.88 -15.65
CA SER A 56 2.00 5.68 -16.25
C SER A 56 2.10 4.45 -15.35
N GLY A 57 3.21 4.32 -14.61
CA GLY A 57 3.43 3.24 -13.65
C GLY A 57 2.42 3.31 -12.49
N GLY A 58 2.25 4.48 -11.90
CA GLY A 58 1.27 4.72 -10.85
C GLY A 58 -0.17 4.43 -11.31
N TRP A 59 -0.54 4.81 -12.54
CA TRP A 59 -1.84 4.47 -13.12
C TRP A 59 -2.02 2.96 -13.31
N ALA A 60 -0.97 2.23 -13.71
CA ALA A 60 -1.00 0.77 -13.82
C ALA A 60 -1.21 0.12 -12.44
N THR A 61 -0.42 0.52 -11.46
CA THR A 61 -0.50 0.03 -10.07
C THR A 61 -1.89 0.31 -9.46
N LEU A 62 -2.45 1.49 -9.67
CA LEU A 62 -3.82 1.80 -9.22
C LEU A 62 -4.86 0.87 -9.86
N GLY A 63 -4.70 0.56 -11.14
CA GLY A 63 -5.58 -0.37 -11.85
C GLY A 63 -5.54 -1.78 -11.25
N LEU A 64 -4.34 -2.31 -11.03
CA LEU A 64 -4.14 -3.62 -10.41
C LEU A 64 -4.68 -3.67 -8.97
N ALA A 65 -4.48 -2.59 -8.19
CA ALA A 65 -5.01 -2.50 -6.83
C ALA A 65 -6.55 -2.55 -6.81
N TYR A 66 -7.24 -1.94 -7.77
CA TYR A 66 -8.69 -2.07 -7.89
C TYR A 66 -9.15 -3.48 -8.28
N VAL A 67 -8.40 -4.20 -9.14
CA VAL A 67 -8.69 -5.60 -9.44
C VAL A 67 -8.58 -6.44 -8.17
N GLU A 68 -7.51 -6.23 -7.40
CA GLU A 68 -7.31 -6.95 -6.15
C GLU A 68 -8.38 -6.62 -5.11
N GLN A 69 -8.81 -5.36 -5.04
CA GLN A 69 -9.89 -4.94 -4.16
C GLN A 69 -11.23 -5.61 -4.56
N ALA A 70 -11.50 -5.75 -5.87
CA ALA A 70 -12.68 -6.44 -6.36
C ALA A 70 -12.70 -7.91 -5.92
N ARG A 71 -11.55 -8.58 -5.99
CA ARG A 71 -11.38 -9.99 -5.59
C ARG A 71 -11.47 -10.18 -4.08
N THR A 72 -10.73 -9.36 -3.33
CA THR A 72 -10.65 -9.43 -1.87
C THR A 72 -11.99 -9.09 -1.21
N LYS A 73 -12.73 -8.11 -1.74
CA LYS A 73 -13.98 -7.62 -1.15
C LYS A 73 -15.25 -8.15 -1.82
N GLY A 74 -15.14 -8.83 -2.96
CA GLY A 74 -16.30 -9.25 -3.74
C GLY A 74 -17.10 -8.09 -4.34
N ASP A 75 -16.48 -6.91 -4.54
CA ASP A 75 -17.13 -5.72 -5.09
C ASP A 75 -16.84 -5.57 -6.59
N PRO A 76 -17.75 -6.00 -7.49
CA PRO A 76 -17.52 -5.92 -8.93
C PRO A 76 -17.48 -4.48 -9.47
N ALA A 77 -17.95 -3.48 -8.70
CA ALA A 77 -17.89 -2.07 -9.12
C ALA A 77 -16.45 -1.53 -9.23
N ARG A 78 -15.47 -2.27 -8.71
CA ARG A 78 -14.05 -1.95 -8.82
C ARG A 78 -13.43 -2.31 -10.18
N TYR A 79 -13.97 -3.29 -10.90
CA TYR A 79 -13.44 -3.65 -12.23
C TYR A 79 -13.49 -2.49 -13.24
N PRO A 80 -14.59 -1.71 -13.37
CA PRO A 80 -14.60 -0.54 -14.23
C PRO A 80 -13.60 0.56 -13.80
N GLN A 81 -13.31 0.69 -12.50
CA GLN A 81 -12.29 1.63 -12.00
C GLN A 81 -10.89 1.18 -12.39
N ALA A 82 -10.60 -0.12 -12.25
CA ALA A 82 -9.36 -0.73 -12.69
C ALA A 82 -9.09 -0.43 -14.17
N ASP A 83 -10.05 -0.77 -15.03
CA ASP A 83 -9.92 -0.64 -16.48
C ASP A 83 -9.74 0.83 -16.93
N ARG A 84 -10.34 1.80 -16.22
CA ARG A 84 -10.04 3.23 -16.46
C ARG A 84 -8.60 3.60 -16.13
N ALA A 85 -8.08 3.14 -14.99
CA ALA A 85 -6.70 3.43 -14.60
C ALA A 85 -5.69 2.77 -15.56
N LEU A 86 -5.92 1.52 -15.94
CA LEU A 86 -5.07 0.79 -16.90
C LEU A 86 -5.07 1.46 -18.29
N ARG A 87 -6.25 1.87 -18.79
CA ARG A 87 -6.30 2.68 -20.03
C ARG A 87 -5.54 3.99 -19.92
N ARG A 88 -5.61 4.66 -18.77
CA ARG A 88 -4.87 5.92 -18.56
C ARG A 88 -3.37 5.68 -18.59
N SER A 89 -2.89 4.60 -17.98
CA SER A 89 -1.50 4.16 -18.08
C SER A 89 -1.08 3.94 -19.54
N LEU A 90 -1.84 3.14 -20.30
CA LEU A 90 -1.55 2.86 -21.72
C LEU A 90 -1.65 4.09 -22.63
N SER A 91 -2.48 5.08 -22.27
CA SER A 91 -2.54 6.35 -23.00
C SER A 91 -1.28 7.20 -22.81
N LEU A 92 -0.57 7.01 -21.69
CA LEU A 92 0.68 7.71 -21.37
C LEU A 92 1.91 6.93 -21.85
N ALA A 93 1.86 5.60 -21.74
CA ALA A 93 2.91 4.68 -22.15
C ALA A 93 2.25 3.40 -22.74
N PRO A 94 2.10 3.32 -24.07
CA PRO A 94 1.43 2.19 -24.74
C PRO A 94 2.10 0.82 -24.51
N ASP A 95 3.37 0.83 -24.16
CA ASP A 95 4.25 -0.30 -23.86
C ASP A 95 4.33 -0.62 -22.36
N ASN A 96 3.44 -0.06 -21.53
CA ASN A 96 3.42 -0.37 -20.10
C ASN A 96 2.97 -1.82 -19.87
N ASP A 97 3.93 -2.72 -19.69
CA ASP A 97 3.72 -4.15 -19.49
C ASP A 97 2.77 -4.47 -18.33
N GLN A 98 2.85 -3.72 -17.23
CA GLN A 98 1.94 -3.90 -16.08
C GLN A 98 0.50 -3.59 -16.46
N ALA A 99 0.28 -2.54 -17.25
CA ALA A 99 -1.06 -2.18 -17.70
C ALA A 99 -1.59 -3.11 -18.79
N LEU A 100 -0.72 -3.67 -19.63
CA LEU A 100 -1.08 -4.71 -20.59
C LEU A 100 -1.47 -6.00 -19.86
N ALA A 101 -0.65 -6.46 -18.92
CA ALA A 101 -0.91 -7.65 -18.12
C ALA A 101 -2.21 -7.54 -17.30
N GLY A 102 -2.51 -6.36 -16.75
CA GLY A 102 -3.73 -6.12 -15.99
C GLY A 102 -5.03 -6.12 -16.83
N ARG A 103 -4.93 -6.06 -18.17
CA ARG A 103 -6.07 -6.08 -19.09
C ARG A 103 -6.19 -7.36 -19.90
N ALA A 104 -5.21 -8.26 -19.80
CA ALA A 104 -5.21 -9.57 -20.46
C ALA A 104 -6.18 -10.52 -19.76
#